data_AF-A0A847AY05-F1
#
_entry.id   AF-A0A847AY05-F1
#
_cell.length_a   1.000
_cell.length_b   1.000
_cell.length_c   1.000
_cell.angle_alpha   90.00
_cell.angle_beta   90.00
_cell.angle_gamma   90.00
#
_symmetry.space_group_name_H-M   'P 1'
#
loop_
_entity.id
_entity.type
_entity.pdbx_description
1 polymer ?
#
loop_
_entity_poly.entity_id
_entity_poly.type
_entity_poly.pdbx_seq_one_letter_code
_entity_poly.pdbx_strand_id
1 'polypeptide(L)'
;KYKIISPEKNSKTAKSEINKKLNLVEKGDKIKVEYEGRLEDGSLFSSSESEGLLELIAGENCLVPGLKGVFSGMQLEEVKNVELAPCDAYGESCQELKRDVPRCNLPSGMVIYPGKKISMQTVSGHTIPAEIIDCCNDSVTLDFNHPLAGQKLFFKLKIKEIQKSGSFKEDESEGQPETESGLNNSKELSE
;
A
#
# COMPACT_ATOMS: atom_id res chain seq x y z
N LYS A 1 47.67 38.81 -16.41
CA LYS A 1 46.65 38.23 -17.32
C LYS A 1 45.62 37.51 -16.46
N TYR A 2 44.44 38.09 -16.23
CA TYR A 2 43.36 37.43 -15.47
C TYR A 2 42.37 36.83 -16.45
N LYS A 3 42.05 35.55 -16.27
CA LYS A 3 41.09 34.80 -17.09
C LYS A 3 39.76 34.81 -16.35
N ILE A 4 38.77 35.51 -16.89
CA ILE A 4 37.38 35.42 -16.43
C ILE A 4 36.90 34.00 -16.78
N ILE A 5 36.56 33.22 -15.77
CA ILE A 5 35.96 31.90 -15.95
C ILE A 5 34.45 32.12 -15.96
N SER A 6 33.82 32.02 -17.14
CA SER A 6 32.38 32.17 -17.28
C SER A 6 31.63 31.12 -16.45
N PRO A 7 30.63 31.51 -15.61
CA PRO A 7 29.88 30.58 -14.75
C PRO A 7 28.93 29.64 -15.53
N GLU A 8 28.71 29.86 -16.82
CA GLU A 8 27.70 29.14 -17.61
C GLU A 8 27.98 27.64 -17.79
N LYS A 9 29.24 27.20 -17.73
CA LYS A 9 29.58 25.77 -17.86
C LYS A 9 29.26 24.95 -16.61
N ASN A 10 29.17 25.56 -15.43
CA ASN A 10 28.88 24.85 -14.17
C ASN A 10 27.37 24.64 -13.93
N SER A 11 26.53 25.49 -14.53
CA SER A 11 25.06 25.47 -14.33
C SER A 11 24.35 24.32 -15.06
N LYS A 12 24.82 23.95 -16.27
CA LYS A 12 24.21 22.87 -17.07
C LYS A 12 24.43 21.48 -16.48
N THR A 13 25.62 21.22 -15.93
CA THR A 13 25.95 19.93 -15.29
C THR A 13 25.14 19.73 -14.01
N ALA A 14 25.05 20.75 -13.15
CA ALA A 14 24.27 20.68 -11.91
C ALA A 14 22.76 20.48 -12.17
N LYS A 15 22.16 21.19 -13.13
CA LYS A 15 20.75 20.99 -13.49
C LYS A 15 20.47 19.59 -14.07
N SER A 16 21.41 19.05 -14.84
CA SER A 16 21.31 17.69 -15.37
C SER A 16 21.34 16.62 -14.27
N GLU A 17 22.19 16.79 -13.26
CA GLU A 17 22.30 15.87 -12.13
C GLU A 17 21.09 15.97 -11.19
N ILE A 18 20.57 17.18 -10.97
CA ILE A 18 19.35 17.42 -10.18
C ILE A 18 18.12 16.77 -10.86
N ASN A 19 17.95 16.97 -12.17
CA ASN A 19 16.85 16.34 -12.93
C ASN A 19 16.96 14.80 -12.92
N LYS A 20 18.19 14.28 -13.02
CA LYS A 20 18.43 12.83 -12.92
C LYS A 20 18.06 12.28 -11.54
N LYS A 21 18.32 13.05 -10.46
CA LYS A 21 17.98 12.65 -9.09
C LYS A 21 16.48 12.74 -8.79
N LEU A 22 15.79 13.76 -9.32
CA LEU A 22 14.34 13.93 -9.18
C LEU A 22 13.55 12.78 -9.83
N ASN A 23 14.09 12.22 -10.91
CA ASN A 23 13.44 11.14 -11.64
C ASN A 23 13.71 9.74 -11.09
N LEU A 24 14.52 9.59 -10.04
CA LEU A 24 14.85 8.28 -9.46
C LEU A 24 14.10 8.07 -8.16
N VAL A 25 13.48 6.92 -7.94
CA VAL A 25 12.80 6.60 -6.68
C VAL A 25 13.83 6.32 -5.58
N GLU A 26 13.76 7.07 -4.49
CA GLU A 26 14.54 6.87 -3.26
C GLU A 26 13.62 6.42 -2.11
N LYS A 27 14.18 5.80 -1.07
CA LYS A 27 13.41 5.40 0.11
C LYS A 27 12.74 6.62 0.75
N GLY A 28 11.46 6.52 1.06
CA GLY A 28 10.65 7.60 1.63
C GLY A 28 9.92 8.45 0.59
N ASP A 29 10.26 8.35 -0.70
CA ASP A 29 9.52 9.05 -1.75
C ASP A 29 8.09 8.52 -1.83
N LYS A 30 7.12 9.44 -1.97
CA LYS A 30 5.74 9.08 -2.30
C LYS A 30 5.67 8.90 -3.82
N ILE A 31 5.22 7.73 -4.27
CA ILE A 31 5.15 7.40 -5.69
C ILE A 31 3.73 7.03 -6.09
N LYS A 32 3.39 7.31 -7.36
CA LYS A 32 2.18 6.78 -8.00
C LYS A 32 2.58 5.79 -9.08
N VAL A 33 1.96 4.63 -9.06
CA VAL A 33 2.32 3.50 -9.91
C VAL A 33 1.10 3.06 -10.72
N GLU A 34 1.27 3.04 -12.05
CA GLU A 34 0.36 2.32 -12.95
C GLU A 34 0.74 0.84 -12.90
N TYR A 35 -0.26 -0.04 -12.79
CA TYR A 35 0.00 -1.46 -12.63
C TYR A 35 -1.03 -2.34 -13.34
N GLU A 36 -0.57 -3.52 -13.73
CA GLU A 36 -1.40 -4.66 -14.13
C GLU A 36 -0.98 -5.88 -13.32
N GLY A 37 -1.93 -6.52 -12.64
CA GLY A 37 -1.74 -7.79 -11.92
C GLY A 37 -2.41 -8.93 -12.67
N ARG A 38 -1.63 -9.98 -12.99
CA ARG A 38 -2.08 -11.17 -13.72
C ARG A 38 -1.77 -12.46 -12.97
N LEU A 39 -2.58 -13.48 -13.21
CA LEU A 39 -2.33 -14.85 -12.80
C LEU A 39 -1.45 -15.57 -13.84
N GLU A 40 -0.99 -16.78 -13.50
CA GLU A 40 -0.14 -17.58 -14.38
C GLU A 40 -0.80 -17.96 -15.71
N ASP A 41 -2.13 -18.07 -15.74
CA ASP A 41 -2.90 -18.30 -16.97
C ASP A 41 -3.06 -17.03 -17.86
N GLY A 42 -2.51 -15.90 -17.42
CA GLY A 42 -2.58 -14.60 -18.10
C GLY A 42 -3.83 -13.78 -17.80
N SER A 43 -4.77 -14.31 -17.02
CA SER A 43 -5.98 -13.59 -16.61
C SER A 43 -5.63 -12.37 -15.75
N LEU A 44 -6.30 -11.25 -16.02
CA LEU A 44 -6.13 -10.01 -15.26
C LEU A 44 -7.00 -10.09 -13.99
N PHE A 45 -6.39 -9.93 -12.81
CA PHE A 45 -7.14 -9.92 -11.56
C PHE A 45 -7.29 -8.51 -10.96
N SER A 46 -6.39 -7.58 -11.30
CA SER A 46 -6.41 -6.20 -10.82
C SER A 46 -5.61 -5.30 -11.74
N SER A 47 -6.03 -4.05 -11.91
CA SER A 47 -5.28 -3.05 -12.69
C SER A 47 -5.58 -1.62 -12.24
N SER A 48 -4.63 -0.73 -12.51
CA SER A 48 -4.83 0.70 -12.27
C SER A 48 -5.84 1.35 -13.22
N GLU A 49 -6.21 0.68 -14.32
CA GLU A 49 -7.28 1.17 -15.21
C GLU A 49 -8.64 1.07 -14.52
N SER A 50 -8.88 0.00 -13.75
CA SER A 50 -10.13 -0.18 -13.01
C SER A 50 -10.11 0.44 -11.61
N GLU A 51 -8.95 0.51 -10.96
CA GLU A 51 -8.84 0.90 -9.54
C GLU A 51 -8.16 2.26 -9.31
N GLY A 52 -7.57 2.84 -10.35
CA GLY A 52 -6.72 4.03 -10.23
C GLY A 52 -5.26 3.70 -9.93
N LEU A 53 -4.40 4.74 -9.95
CA LEU A 53 -2.97 4.57 -9.67
C LEU A 53 -2.74 4.14 -8.22
N LEU A 54 -1.80 3.21 -8.02
CA LEU A 54 -1.39 2.78 -6.70
C LEU A 54 -0.48 3.86 -6.07
N GLU A 55 -0.91 4.45 -4.96
CA GLU A 55 -0.09 5.38 -4.18
C GLU A 55 0.61 4.65 -3.03
N LEU A 56 1.93 4.77 -2.94
CA LEU A 56 2.70 4.16 -1.84
C LEU A 56 3.96 4.96 -1.50
N ILE A 57 4.53 4.69 -0.33
CA ILE A 57 5.82 5.24 0.10
C ILE A 57 6.91 4.20 -0.17
N ALA A 58 7.91 4.58 -0.96
CA ALA A 58 8.97 3.68 -1.37
C ALA A 58 9.77 3.16 -0.16
N GLY A 59 9.80 1.83 0.00
CA GLY A 59 10.51 1.15 1.09
C GLY A 59 9.67 0.92 2.36
N GLU A 60 8.41 1.31 2.37
CA GLU A 60 7.45 0.98 3.43
C GLU A 60 6.61 -0.27 3.09
N ASN A 61 5.62 -0.59 3.94
CA ASN A 61 4.71 -1.70 3.72
C ASN A 61 3.94 -1.49 2.40
N CYS A 62 4.06 -2.48 1.51
CA CYS A 62 3.36 -2.52 0.23
C CYS A 62 2.16 -3.47 0.32
N LEU A 63 1.33 -3.50 -0.72
CA LEU A 63 0.15 -4.38 -0.82
C LEU A 63 0.50 -5.86 -0.57
N VAL A 64 1.66 -6.28 -1.08
CA VAL A 64 2.22 -7.61 -0.83
C VAL A 64 3.72 -7.51 -0.51
N PRO A 65 4.28 -8.45 0.27
CA PRO A 65 5.68 -8.41 0.71
C PRO A 65 6.68 -8.33 -0.45
N GLY A 66 6.43 -9.05 -1.54
CA GLY A 66 7.31 -9.15 -2.70
C GLY A 66 7.45 -7.87 -3.51
N LEU A 67 6.56 -6.89 -3.31
CA LEU A 67 6.70 -5.56 -3.92
C LEU A 67 7.59 -4.62 -3.08
N LYS A 68 7.93 -5.01 -1.86
CA LYS A 68 8.77 -4.19 -0.99
C LYS A 68 10.17 -4.04 -1.59
N GLY A 69 10.57 -2.79 -1.83
CA GLY A 69 11.88 -2.46 -2.39
C GLY A 69 12.00 -2.64 -3.90
N VAL A 70 10.99 -3.20 -4.59
CA VAL A 70 10.97 -3.32 -6.05
C VAL A 70 11.15 -1.97 -6.74
N PHE A 71 10.54 -0.93 -6.16
CA PHE A 71 10.50 0.43 -6.70
C PHE A 71 11.79 1.22 -6.46
N SER A 72 12.61 0.85 -5.49
CA SER A 72 13.82 1.60 -5.17
C SER A 72 14.79 1.60 -6.35
N GLY A 73 15.20 2.79 -6.79
CA GLY A 73 16.07 2.96 -7.95
C GLY A 73 15.38 2.88 -9.31
N MET A 74 14.05 2.72 -9.37
CA MET A 74 13.31 2.87 -10.63
C MET A 74 13.23 4.34 -11.04
N GLN A 75 13.21 4.60 -12.34
CA GLN A 75 13.04 5.93 -12.90
C GLN A 75 11.57 6.27 -13.20
N LEU A 76 11.25 7.56 -13.28
CA LEU A 76 9.98 8.04 -13.80
C LEU A 76 9.73 7.46 -15.21
N GLU A 77 8.51 6.99 -15.45
CA GLU A 77 8.08 6.26 -16.65
C GLU A 77 8.76 4.89 -16.89
N GLU A 78 9.66 4.43 -16.01
CA GLU A 78 10.26 3.10 -16.11
C GLU A 78 9.21 2.02 -15.87
N VAL A 79 9.25 0.97 -16.69
CA VAL A 79 8.41 -0.22 -16.57
C VAL A 79 9.23 -1.38 -16.03
N LYS A 80 8.71 -2.07 -15.03
CA LYS A 80 9.31 -3.28 -14.46
C LYS A 80 8.28 -4.38 -14.35
N ASN A 81 8.67 -5.57 -14.80
CA ASN A 81 7.86 -6.78 -14.61
C ASN A 81 8.41 -7.54 -13.40
N VAL A 82 7.51 -7.99 -12.55
CA VAL A 82 7.82 -8.70 -11.31
C VAL A 82 6.98 -9.96 -11.24
N GLU A 83 7.63 -11.06 -10.91
CA GLU A 83 7.01 -12.35 -10.65
C GLU A 83 7.13 -12.62 -9.16
N LEU A 84 6.01 -12.93 -8.51
CA LEU A 84 5.94 -13.21 -7.09
C LEU A 84 5.46 -14.64 -6.87
N ALA A 85 6.25 -15.40 -6.11
CA ALA A 85 5.81 -16.67 -5.55
C ALA A 85 4.67 -16.42 -4.55
N PRO A 86 3.82 -17.42 -4.24
CA PRO A 86 2.71 -17.24 -3.31
C PRO A 86 3.15 -16.69 -1.95
N CYS A 87 4.28 -17.17 -1.41
CA CYS A 87 4.85 -16.69 -0.14
C CYS A 87 5.23 -15.20 -0.13
N ASP A 88 5.56 -14.62 -1.29
CA ASP A 88 5.87 -13.20 -1.45
C ASP A 88 4.62 -12.36 -1.82
N ALA A 89 3.48 -13.02 -2.03
CA ALA A 89 2.21 -12.42 -2.40
C ALA A 89 1.19 -12.51 -1.25
N TYR A 90 0.17 -13.35 -1.39
CA TYR A 90 -0.91 -13.54 -0.42
C TYR A 90 -0.72 -14.79 0.46
N GLY A 91 0.47 -15.38 0.44
CA GLY A 91 0.81 -16.58 1.18
C GLY A 91 0.45 -17.87 0.45
N GLU A 92 0.88 -18.98 1.02
CA GLU A 92 0.48 -20.32 0.58
C GLU A 92 -0.99 -20.61 0.94
N SER A 93 -1.65 -21.46 0.15
CA SER A 93 -2.95 -21.99 0.55
C SER A 93 -2.80 -22.89 1.76
N CYS A 94 -3.45 -22.54 2.87
CA CYS A 94 -3.41 -23.29 4.10
C CYS A 94 -4.62 -24.23 4.21
N GLN A 95 -4.37 -25.54 4.30
CA GLN A 95 -5.43 -26.55 4.45
C GLN A 95 -6.18 -26.40 5.78
N GLU A 96 -5.54 -25.87 6.82
CA GLU A 96 -6.19 -25.62 8.12
C GLU A 96 -7.21 -24.47 8.06
N LEU A 97 -7.15 -23.65 7.00
CA LEU A 97 -8.15 -22.62 6.70
C LEU A 97 -9.30 -23.15 5.84
N LYS A 98 -9.33 -24.45 5.54
CA LYS A 98 -10.50 -25.13 4.98
C LYS A 98 -11.22 -25.87 6.09
N ARG A 99 -12.53 -25.63 6.26
CA ARG A 99 -13.31 -26.17 7.36
C ARG A 99 -14.66 -26.68 6.88
N ASP A 100 -15.02 -27.86 7.36
CA ASP A 100 -16.36 -28.38 7.17
C ASP A 100 -17.31 -27.76 8.18
N VAL A 101 -18.40 -27.21 7.67
CA VAL A 101 -19.48 -26.62 8.46
C VAL A 101 -20.76 -27.41 8.20
N PRO A 102 -21.43 -27.93 9.24
CA PRO A 102 -22.74 -28.56 9.10
C PRO A 102 -23.72 -27.59 8.44
N ARG A 103 -24.52 -28.07 7.50
CA ARG A 103 -25.50 -27.22 6.79
C ARG A 103 -26.52 -26.57 7.72
N CYS A 104 -26.83 -27.20 8.84
CA CYS A 104 -27.71 -26.64 9.87
C CYS A 104 -27.16 -25.39 10.56
N ASN A 105 -25.85 -25.13 10.48
CA ASN A 105 -25.22 -23.92 11.00
C ASN A 105 -25.31 -22.75 10.02
N LEU A 106 -25.76 -22.98 8.78
CA LEU A 106 -25.95 -21.94 7.79
C LEU A 106 -27.39 -21.39 7.85
N PRO A 107 -27.60 -20.11 7.47
CA PRO A 107 -28.94 -19.53 7.44
C PRO A 107 -29.90 -20.34 6.56
N SER A 108 -31.07 -20.68 7.12
CA SER A 108 -32.14 -21.38 6.39
C SER A 108 -32.54 -20.60 5.14
N GLY A 109 -32.65 -21.29 4.01
CA GLY A 109 -33.01 -20.69 2.72
C GLY A 109 -31.84 -20.04 1.96
N MET A 110 -30.61 -20.08 2.50
CA MET A 110 -29.43 -19.66 1.75
C MET A 110 -29.16 -20.62 0.59
N VAL A 111 -29.08 -20.09 -0.63
CA VAL A 111 -28.64 -20.86 -1.80
C VAL A 111 -27.16 -21.23 -1.63
N ILE A 112 -26.81 -22.51 -1.72
CA ILE A 112 -25.46 -23.04 -1.51
C ILE A 112 -24.97 -23.67 -2.81
N TYR A 113 -23.80 -23.24 -3.30
CA TYR A 113 -23.10 -23.84 -4.43
C TYR A 113 -21.60 -23.54 -4.34
N PRO A 114 -20.72 -24.40 -4.89
CA PRO A 114 -19.28 -24.15 -4.95
C PRO A 114 -18.94 -22.84 -5.70
N GLY A 115 -17.95 -22.10 -5.22
CA GLY A 115 -17.57 -20.77 -5.70
C GLY A 115 -18.35 -19.62 -5.06
N LYS A 116 -19.40 -19.90 -4.28
CA LYS A 116 -20.15 -18.85 -3.60
C LYS A 116 -19.33 -18.26 -2.45
N LYS A 117 -19.13 -16.94 -2.50
CA LYS A 117 -18.54 -16.17 -1.39
C LYS A 117 -19.61 -15.83 -0.36
N ILE A 118 -19.31 -16.08 0.91
CA ILE A 118 -20.15 -15.81 2.06
C ILE A 118 -19.36 -15.07 3.14
N SER A 119 -20.06 -14.41 4.04
CA SER A 119 -19.48 -13.75 5.20
C SER A 119 -19.93 -14.47 6.46
N MET A 120 -18.98 -14.88 7.29
CA MET A 120 -19.25 -15.54 8.57
C MET A 120 -18.94 -14.61 9.73
N GLN A 121 -19.82 -14.57 10.73
CA GLN A 121 -19.54 -13.88 11.98
C GLN A 121 -18.86 -14.84 12.95
N THR A 122 -17.70 -14.43 13.46
CA THR A 122 -16.96 -15.12 14.51
C THR A 122 -17.59 -14.89 15.88
N VAL A 123 -17.21 -15.70 16.87
CA VAL A 123 -17.68 -15.56 18.27
C VAL A 123 -17.34 -14.21 18.91
N SER A 124 -16.30 -13.54 18.41
CA SER A 124 -15.88 -12.20 18.83
C SER A 124 -16.62 -11.07 18.09
N GLY A 125 -17.57 -11.40 17.21
CA GLY A 125 -18.37 -10.45 16.45
C GLY A 125 -17.73 -9.95 15.14
N HIS A 126 -16.49 -10.34 14.85
CA HIS A 126 -15.84 -9.99 13.58
C HIS A 126 -16.43 -10.79 12.43
N THR A 127 -16.59 -10.16 11.28
CA THR A 127 -17.01 -10.81 10.05
C THR A 127 -15.79 -11.21 9.24
N ILE A 128 -15.70 -12.48 8.86
CA ILE A 128 -14.65 -13.04 8.00
C ILE A 128 -15.26 -13.54 6.68
N PRO A 129 -14.66 -13.24 5.53
CA PRO A 129 -15.09 -13.82 4.26
C PRO A 129 -14.70 -15.31 4.19
N ALA A 130 -15.50 -16.09 3.48
CA ALA A 130 -15.22 -17.47 3.13
C ALA A 130 -15.79 -17.81 1.76
N GLU A 131 -15.23 -18.80 1.08
CA GLU A 131 -15.75 -19.34 -0.16
C GLU A 131 -16.20 -20.78 0.03
N ILE A 132 -17.37 -21.14 -0.49
CA ILE A 132 -17.82 -22.53 -0.50
C ILE A 132 -17.02 -23.27 -1.57
N ILE A 133 -16.21 -24.25 -1.21
CA ILE A 133 -15.40 -25.02 -2.18
C ILE A 133 -15.96 -26.42 -2.45
N ASP A 134 -16.75 -26.97 -1.54
CA ASP A 134 -17.45 -28.24 -1.73
C ASP A 134 -18.79 -28.29 -0.99
N CYS A 135 -19.71 -29.12 -1.49
CA CYS A 135 -21.08 -29.23 -1.00
C CYS A 135 -21.48 -30.71 -0.89
N CYS A 136 -21.50 -31.23 0.33
CA CYS A 136 -22.02 -32.56 0.66
C CYS A 136 -23.47 -32.49 1.14
N ASN A 137 -24.14 -33.64 1.35
CA ASN A 137 -25.54 -33.67 1.77
C ASN A 137 -25.80 -32.97 3.11
N ASP A 138 -24.90 -33.17 4.09
CA ASP A 138 -25.06 -32.71 5.48
C ASP A 138 -24.09 -31.59 5.87
N SER A 139 -23.04 -31.35 5.08
CA SER A 139 -21.98 -30.36 5.33
C SER A 139 -21.62 -29.57 4.08
N VAL A 140 -20.98 -28.43 4.28
CA VAL A 140 -20.27 -27.69 3.24
C VAL A 140 -18.82 -27.48 3.67
N THR A 141 -17.90 -27.48 2.72
CA THR A 141 -16.51 -27.10 3.00
C THR A 141 -16.33 -25.64 2.65
N LEU A 142 -15.90 -24.85 3.63
CA LEU A 142 -15.61 -23.44 3.51
C LEU A 142 -14.10 -23.20 3.48
N ASP A 143 -13.65 -22.38 2.55
CA ASP A 143 -12.28 -21.92 2.44
C ASP A 143 -12.16 -20.47 2.94
N PHE A 144 -11.35 -20.27 3.96
CA PHE A 144 -11.05 -18.96 4.57
C PHE A 144 -9.71 -18.39 4.10
N ASN A 145 -9.01 -19.04 3.17
CA ASN A 145 -7.81 -18.49 2.57
C ASN A 145 -8.13 -17.17 1.83
N HIS A 146 -7.10 -16.34 1.66
CA HIS A 146 -7.20 -15.22 0.74
C HIS A 146 -7.52 -15.76 -0.68
N PRO A 147 -8.39 -15.10 -1.49
CA PRO A 147 -8.77 -15.60 -2.81
C PRO A 147 -7.60 -15.84 -3.79
N LEU A 148 -6.46 -15.19 -3.54
CA LEU A 148 -5.22 -15.29 -4.31
C LEU A 148 -4.12 -16.08 -3.57
N ALA A 149 -4.42 -16.72 -2.44
CA ALA A 149 -3.45 -17.56 -1.73
C ALA A 149 -3.08 -18.79 -2.56
N GLY A 150 -1.81 -19.20 -2.51
CA GLY A 150 -1.26 -20.27 -3.33
C GLY A 150 -1.06 -19.89 -4.81
N GLN A 151 -1.47 -18.69 -5.22
CA GLN A 151 -1.31 -18.24 -6.60
C GLN A 151 0.02 -17.51 -6.79
N LYS A 152 0.68 -17.82 -7.90
CA LYS A 152 1.81 -17.06 -8.42
C LYS A 152 1.29 -15.82 -9.15
N LEU A 153 1.84 -14.65 -8.83
CA LEU A 153 1.36 -13.38 -9.36
C LEU A 153 2.40 -12.72 -10.26
N PHE A 154 1.92 -12.12 -11.34
CA PHE A 154 2.72 -11.38 -12.30
C PHE A 154 2.27 -9.92 -12.30
N PHE A 155 3.17 -9.01 -11.97
CA PHE A 155 2.92 -7.59 -11.97
C PHE A 155 3.73 -6.90 -13.06
N LYS A 156 3.07 -6.03 -13.82
CA LYS A 156 3.73 -5.01 -14.63
C LYS A 156 3.52 -3.68 -13.95
N LEU A 157 4.61 -3.00 -13.61
CA LEU A 157 4.61 -1.79 -12.79
C LEU A 157 5.24 -0.66 -13.57
N LYS A 158 4.65 0.53 -13.53
CA LYS A 158 5.19 1.73 -14.16
C LYS A 158 5.10 2.93 -13.23
N ILE A 159 6.24 3.60 -12.99
CA ILE A 159 6.25 4.83 -12.19
C ILE A 159 5.65 5.97 -13.00
N LYS A 160 4.59 6.59 -12.49
CA LYS A 160 3.91 7.74 -13.13
C LYS A 160 4.22 9.06 -12.44
N GLU A 161 4.49 9.01 -11.14
CA GLU A 161 4.78 10.21 -10.35
C GLU A 161 5.76 9.86 -9.23
N ILE A 162 6.73 10.75 -8.99
CA ILE A 162 7.66 10.68 -7.86
C ILE A 162 7.57 12.01 -7.13
N GLN A 163 7.10 11.97 -5.90
CA GLN A 163 7.13 13.09 -4.97
C GLN A 163 8.23 12.86 -3.94
N LYS A 164 9.27 13.69 -4.01
CA LYS A 164 10.45 13.56 -3.16
C LYS A 164 10.13 13.77 -1.69
N SER A 165 10.58 12.82 -0.87
CA SER A 165 10.66 12.97 0.59
C SER A 165 11.67 14.09 0.89
N GLY A 166 11.20 15.33 1.06
CA GLY A 166 12.07 16.48 1.31
C GLY A 166 11.74 17.79 0.57
N SER A 167 10.58 17.90 -0.09
CA SER A 167 10.13 19.18 -0.66
C SER A 167 9.23 19.93 0.34
N PHE A 168 9.87 20.72 1.22
CA PHE A 168 9.33 21.72 2.17
C PHE A 168 8.43 21.25 3.33
N LYS A 169 9.04 21.19 4.54
CA LYS A 169 8.57 21.85 5.77
C LYS A 169 9.77 22.25 6.63
N GLU A 170 10.32 23.44 6.40
CA GLU A 170 10.59 24.34 7.53
C GLU A 170 9.24 25.00 7.80
N ASP A 171 8.38 24.37 8.60
CA ASP A 171 7.32 25.08 9.29
C ASP A 171 7.83 25.24 10.71
N GLU A 172 8.03 26.50 11.06
CA GLU A 172 8.41 26.99 12.37
C GLU A 172 7.53 26.34 13.43
N SER A 173 8.16 25.67 14.41
CA SER A 173 7.52 25.55 15.71
C SER A 173 7.50 26.95 16.31
N GLU A 174 6.42 27.69 16.03
CA GLU A 174 6.04 28.88 16.78
C GLU A 174 6.19 28.55 18.27
N GLY A 175 7.20 29.15 18.88
CA GLY A 175 7.30 29.23 20.32
C GLY A 175 6.05 29.93 20.81
N GLN A 176 5.35 29.31 21.75
CA GLN A 176 4.28 30.00 22.47
C GLN A 176 4.88 31.23 23.15
N PRO A 177 4.39 32.46 22.87
CA PRO A 177 4.59 33.54 23.81
C PRO A 177 3.60 33.33 24.95
N GLU A 178 4.09 32.84 26.09
CA GLU A 178 3.40 33.05 27.35
C GLU A 178 3.50 34.54 27.68
N THR A 179 2.52 35.33 27.23
CA THR A 179 2.34 36.69 27.72
C THR A 179 1.58 36.63 29.04
N GLU A 180 2.32 36.87 30.10
CA GLU A 180 1.81 37.38 31.37
C GLU A 180 0.83 38.54 31.13
N SER A 181 -0.40 38.43 31.65
CA SER A 181 -1.19 39.60 32.02
C SER A 181 -1.30 39.63 33.54
N GLY A 182 -0.34 40.30 34.18
CA GLY A 182 -0.49 40.73 35.55
C GLY A 182 -1.57 41.81 35.67
N LEU A 183 -2.43 41.70 36.67
CA LEU A 183 -2.93 42.88 37.36
C LEU A 183 -2.46 42.80 38.81
N ASN A 184 -1.54 43.71 39.11
CA ASN A 184 -1.02 44.00 40.41
C ASN A 184 -1.97 44.94 41.18
N ASN A 185 -1.89 44.80 42.51
CA ASN A 185 -2.00 45.82 43.56
C ASN A 185 -3.30 45.97 44.39
N SER A 186 -3.20 45.41 45.60
CA SER A 186 -2.99 46.09 46.90
C SER A 186 -4.05 47.05 47.48
N LYS A 187 -4.24 46.91 48.81
CA LYS A 187 -4.98 47.70 49.83
C LYS A 187 -6.37 47.12 50.15
N GLU A 188 -6.88 47.06 51.39
CA GLU A 188 -6.54 47.68 52.67
C GLU A 188 -7.26 46.90 53.82
N LEU A 189 -6.87 47.20 55.07
CA LEU A 189 -7.33 46.67 56.36
C LEU A 189 -8.82 46.90 56.71
N SER A 190 -9.23 46.23 57.82
CA SER A 190 -10.35 46.50 58.75
C SER A 190 -11.71 45.92 58.34
N GLU A 191 -12.53 45.27 59.19
CA GLU A 191 -12.64 45.15 60.66
C GLU A 191 -12.99 43.71 61.08
#